data_AF-A0A7S4LAP1-F1
#
_entry.id   AF-A0A7S4LAP1-F1
#
_cell.length_a   1.000
_cell.length_b   1.000
_cell.length_c   1.000
_cell.angle_alpha   90.00
_cell.angle_beta   90.00
_cell.angle_gamma   90.00
#
_symmetry.space_group_name_H-M   'P 1'
#
loop_
_entity.id
_entity.type
_entity.pdbx_description
1 polymer ?
#
loop_
_entity_poly.entity_id
_entity_poly.type
_entity_poly.pdbx_seq_one_letter_code
_entity_poly.pdbx_strand_id
1 'polypeptide(L)'
;QLDHRSTWDVFVDKVSTDPTYQALKYECSVLAVDLFDEFVQQLRQRYQCTRREAKATLSKERHELKYSADKFLEFLRKSGFRVSSSEARMLQQDLQQAEPQKAVPTQPIAQGATPQPPKQKASENPKNACTPSQNTKMEVQDRGNKPKAP
;
A
#
# COMPACT_ATOMS: atom_id res chain seq x y z
N GLN A 1 14.37 10.48 -1.90
CA GLN A 1 13.22 9.57 -1.76
C GLN A 1 13.10 8.73 -3.03
N LEU A 2 13.16 7.41 -2.88
CA LEU A 2 12.98 6.42 -3.95
C LEU A 2 11.69 5.64 -3.67
N ASP A 3 11.05 5.16 -4.72
CA ASP A 3 9.88 4.30 -4.66
C ASP A 3 10.18 2.95 -5.32
N HIS A 4 9.23 2.01 -5.21
CA HIS A 4 9.34 0.66 -5.76
C HIS A 4 9.42 0.60 -7.30
N ARG A 5 9.24 1.73 -7.99
CA ARG A 5 9.29 1.87 -9.46
C ARG A 5 10.50 2.67 -9.93
N SER A 6 11.32 3.16 -9.00
CA SER A 6 12.48 3.95 -9.32
C SER A 6 13.45 3.11 -10.14
N THR A 7 14.00 3.72 -11.19
CA THR A 7 15.01 3.11 -12.05
C THR A 7 16.40 3.49 -11.56
N TRP A 8 17.41 2.76 -12.02
CA TRP A 8 18.81 3.06 -11.72
C TRP A 8 19.17 4.49 -12.14
N ASP A 9 18.77 4.94 -13.33
CA ASP A 9 19.05 6.30 -13.81
C ASP A 9 18.48 7.38 -12.89
N VAL A 10 17.23 7.20 -12.44
CA VAL A 10 16.58 8.13 -11.50
C VAL A 10 17.28 8.13 -10.13
N PHE A 11 17.84 6.99 -9.72
CA PHE A 11 18.65 6.92 -8.51
C PHE A 11 19.96 7.68 -8.70
N VAL A 12 20.71 7.40 -9.76
CA VAL A 12 21.99 8.05 -10.05
C VAL A 12 21.83 9.56 -10.16
N ASP A 13 20.81 10.07 -10.83
CA ASP A 13 20.54 11.50 -10.92
C ASP A 13 20.39 12.16 -9.53
N LYS A 14 19.78 11.44 -8.58
CA LYS A 14 19.55 11.92 -7.22
C LYS A 14 20.78 11.82 -6.30
N VAL A 15 21.67 10.87 -6.56
CA VAL A 15 22.84 10.60 -5.69
C VAL A 15 24.18 10.91 -6.34
N SER A 16 24.19 11.45 -7.56
CA SER A 16 25.42 11.73 -8.32
C SER A 16 26.38 12.69 -7.60
N THR A 17 25.86 13.61 -6.80
CA THR A 17 26.64 14.54 -5.97
C THR A 17 26.91 14.02 -4.56
N ASP A 18 26.42 12.84 -4.21
CA ASP A 18 26.60 12.26 -2.88
C ASP A 18 28.02 11.66 -2.77
N PRO A 19 28.82 12.07 -1.77
CA PRO A 19 30.21 11.63 -1.64
C PRO A 19 30.32 10.13 -1.33
N THR A 20 29.33 9.53 -0.67
CA THR A 20 29.30 8.09 -0.38
C THR A 20 29.02 7.30 -1.66
N TYR A 21 28.09 7.76 -2.49
CA TYR A 21 27.87 7.16 -3.80
C TYR A 21 29.09 7.31 -4.71
N GLN A 22 29.76 8.47 -4.71
CA GLN A 22 30.98 8.69 -5.51
C GLN A 22 32.12 7.78 -5.06
N ALA A 23 32.34 7.61 -3.75
CA ALA A 23 33.32 6.68 -3.22
C ALA A 23 32.99 5.23 -3.62
N LEU A 24 31.75 4.80 -3.42
CA LEU A 24 31.29 3.45 -3.79
C LEU A 24 31.40 3.19 -5.30
N LYS A 25 31.07 4.18 -6.14
CA LYS A 25 31.19 4.08 -7.60
C LYS A 25 32.65 3.93 -8.04
N TYR A 26 33.56 4.65 -7.38
CA TYR A 26 34.99 4.59 -7.66
C TYR A 26 35.60 3.25 -7.24
N GLU A 27 35.16 2.71 -6.10
CA GLU A 27 35.64 1.43 -5.57
C GLU A 27 35.03 0.21 -6.27
N CYS A 28 33.71 0.19 -6.47
CA CYS A 28 33.00 -0.93 -7.07
C CYS A 28 31.62 -0.53 -7.63
N SER A 29 31.58 -0.13 -8.90
CA SER A 29 30.33 0.25 -9.58
C SER A 29 29.29 -0.88 -9.66
N VAL A 30 29.72 -2.14 -9.72
CA VAL A 30 28.83 -3.32 -9.74
C VAL A 30 28.09 -3.46 -8.41
N LEU A 31 28.81 -3.31 -7.29
CA LEU A 31 28.21 -3.38 -5.96
C LEU A 31 27.14 -2.31 -5.74
N ALA A 32 27.33 -1.12 -6.30
CA ALA A 32 26.34 -0.05 -6.21
C ALA A 32 25.03 -0.41 -6.93
N VAL A 33 25.11 -1.09 -8.09
CA VAL A 33 23.94 -1.59 -8.82
C VAL A 33 23.24 -2.69 -8.05
N ASP A 34 23.99 -3.66 -7.53
CA ASP A 34 23.45 -4.78 -6.75
C ASP A 34 22.70 -4.31 -5.50
N LEU A 35 23.28 -3.36 -4.76
CA LEU A 35 22.66 -2.76 -3.57
C LEU A 35 21.38 -2.00 -3.91
N PHE A 36 21.35 -1.32 -5.06
CA PHE A 36 20.14 -0.64 -5.52
C PHE A 36 19.04 -1.63 -5.90
N ASP A 37 19.38 -2.69 -6.64
CA ASP A 37 18.43 -3.71 -7.03
C ASP A 37 17.82 -4.40 -5.81
N GLU A 38 18.65 -4.74 -4.81
CA GLU A 38 18.18 -5.30 -3.54
C GLU A 38 17.24 -4.32 -2.82
N PHE A 39 17.62 -3.05 -2.74
CA PHE A 39 16.79 -2.03 -2.10
C PHE A 39 15.44 -1.84 -2.80
N VAL A 40 15.42 -1.74 -4.14
CA VAL A 40 14.17 -1.62 -4.92
C VAL A 40 13.33 -2.90 -4.78
N GLN A 41 13.95 -4.07 -4.71
CA GLN A 41 13.24 -5.32 -4.46
C GLN A 41 12.54 -5.32 -3.10
N GLN A 42 13.22 -4.86 -2.04
CA GLN A 42 12.60 -4.70 -0.71
C GLN A 42 11.42 -3.72 -0.75
N LEU A 43 11.55 -2.59 -1.46
CA LEU A 43 10.44 -1.64 -1.64
C LEU A 43 9.25 -2.27 -2.38
N ARG A 44 9.50 -3.06 -3.43
CA ARG A 44 8.45 -3.80 -4.16
C ARG A 44 7.76 -4.81 -3.27
N GLN A 45 8.50 -5.57 -2.47
CA GLN A 45 7.93 -6.53 -1.53
C GLN A 45 7.03 -5.84 -0.52
N ARG A 46 7.51 -4.76 0.11
CA ARG A 46 6.72 -3.99 1.08
C ARG A 46 5.43 -3.45 0.46
N TYR A 47 5.51 -2.86 -0.73
CA TYR A 47 4.34 -2.36 -1.44
C TYR A 47 3.31 -3.47 -1.74
N GLN A 48 3.78 -4.63 -2.18
CA GLN A 48 2.89 -5.77 -2.46
C GLN A 48 2.22 -6.29 -1.20
N CYS A 49 2.94 -6.41 -0.08
CA CYS A 49 2.37 -6.84 1.20
C CYS A 49 1.28 -5.87 1.68
N THR A 50 1.58 -4.57 1.73
CA THR A 50 0.59 -3.55 2.11
C THR A 50 -0.63 -3.56 1.19
N ARG A 51 -0.43 -3.77 -0.12
CA ARG A 51 -1.54 -3.89 -1.07
C ARG A 51 -2.40 -5.13 -0.81
N ARG A 52 -1.81 -6.27 -0.44
CA ARG A 52 -2.56 -7.49 -0.10
C ARG A 52 -3.35 -7.31 1.18
N GLU A 53 -2.73 -6.74 2.21
CA GLU A 53 -3.38 -6.44 3.48
C GLU A 53 -4.57 -5.50 3.29
N ALA A 54 -4.39 -4.38 2.58
CA ALA A 54 -5.47 -3.45 2.29
C ALA A 54 -6.63 -4.11 1.54
N LYS A 55 -6.33 -4.97 0.55
CA LYS A 55 -7.38 -5.74 -0.16
C LYS A 55 -8.12 -6.71 0.75
N ALA A 56 -7.40 -7.41 1.64
CA ALA A 56 -8.00 -8.33 2.58
C ALA A 56 -8.93 -7.59 3.57
N THR A 57 -8.46 -6.46 4.10
CA THR A 57 -9.25 -5.58 5.00
C THR A 57 -10.51 -5.08 4.31
N LEU A 58 -10.40 -4.50 3.11
CA LEU A 58 -11.56 -4.01 2.35
C LEU A 58 -12.56 -5.13 2.04
N SER A 59 -12.07 -6.34 1.73
CA SER A 59 -12.94 -7.49 1.48
C SER A 59 -13.69 -7.92 2.74
N LYS A 60 -13.03 -7.92 3.89
CA LYS A 60 -13.63 -8.28 5.18
C LYS A 60 -14.67 -7.24 5.60
N GLU A 61 -14.33 -5.96 5.56
CA GLU A 61 -15.25 -4.85 5.88
C GLU A 61 -16.48 -4.87 4.98
N ARG A 62 -16.30 -5.09 3.67
CA ARG A 62 -17.41 -5.23 2.73
C ARG A 62 -18.35 -6.37 3.11
N HIS A 63 -17.80 -7.51 3.53
CA HIS A 63 -18.60 -8.66 3.95
C HIS A 63 -19.36 -8.37 5.25
N GLU A 64 -18.71 -7.76 6.24
CA GLU A 64 -19.32 -7.38 7.52
C GLU A 64 -20.43 -6.34 7.34
N LEU A 65 -20.21 -5.33 6.49
CA LEU A 65 -21.22 -4.32 6.14
C LEU A 65 -22.43 -4.95 5.43
N LYS A 66 -22.20 -5.89 4.50
CA LYS A 66 -23.31 -6.61 3.85
C LYS A 66 -24.09 -7.42 4.87
N TYR A 67 -23.40 -8.18 5.71
CA TYR A 67 -24.02 -9.02 6.72
C TYR A 67 -24.82 -8.21 7.76
N SER A 68 -24.31 -7.06 8.20
CA SER A 68 -25.01 -6.18 9.13
C SER A 68 -26.23 -5.52 8.49
N ALA A 69 -26.12 -5.10 7.22
CA ALA A 69 -27.26 -4.60 6.45
C ALA A 69 -28.35 -5.66 6.29
N ASP A 70 -27.98 -6.89 5.93
CA ASP A 70 -28.93 -8.01 5.78
C ASP A 70 -29.64 -8.32 7.11
N LYS A 71 -28.90 -8.34 8.23
CA LYS A 71 -29.48 -8.49 9.57
C LYS A 71 -30.43 -7.37 9.94
N PHE A 72 -30.08 -6.12 9.62
CA PHE A 72 -30.94 -4.97 9.90
C PHE A 72 -32.23 -5.03 9.08
N LEU A 73 -32.15 -5.36 7.80
CA LEU A 73 -33.32 -5.56 6.95
C LEU A 73 -34.20 -6.71 7.45
N GLU A 74 -33.59 -7.79 7.94
CA GLU A 74 -34.32 -8.90 8.54
C GLU A 74 -34.99 -8.51 9.87
N PHE A 75 -34.34 -7.68 10.68
CA PHE A 75 -34.94 -7.08 11.88
C PHE A 75 -36.15 -6.22 11.52
N LEU A 76 -36.05 -5.34 10.52
CA LEU A 76 -37.18 -4.54 10.03
C LEU A 76 -38.34 -5.42 9.54
N ARG A 77 -38.02 -6.50 8.82
CA ARG A 77 -39.03 -7.47 8.35
C ARG A 77 -39.73 -8.16 9.52
N LYS A 78 -38.98 -8.62 10.53
CA LYS A 78 -39.53 -9.34 11.69
C LYS A 78 -40.31 -8.44 12.64
N SER A 79 -39.90 -7.18 12.79
CA SER A 79 -40.57 -6.19 13.64
C SER A 79 -41.88 -5.66 13.04
N GLY A 80 -42.25 -6.10 11.82
CA GLY A 80 -43.45 -5.61 11.15
C GLY A 80 -43.36 -4.12 10.78
N PHE A 81 -42.14 -3.57 10.78
CA PHE A 81 -41.88 -2.18 10.44
C PHE A 81 -42.21 -1.96 8.95
N ARG A 82 -43.45 -1.55 8.67
CA ARG A 82 -43.88 -1.11 7.36
C ARG A 82 -43.51 0.36 7.24
N VAL A 83 -42.46 0.66 6.49
CA VAL A 83 -42.21 2.04 6.06
C VAL A 83 -43.49 2.49 5.35
N SER A 84 -44.12 3.56 5.85
CA SER A 84 -45.31 4.10 5.22
C SER A 84 -44.97 4.48 3.77
N SER A 85 -45.88 4.23 2.83
CA SER A 85 -45.59 4.46 1.40
C SER A 85 -45.18 5.90 1.05
N SER A 86 -45.46 6.86 1.93
CA SER A 86 -45.02 8.25 1.85
C SER A 86 -43.55 8.45 2.23
N GLU A 87 -43.09 7.84 3.32
CA GLU A 87 -41.69 7.96 3.78
C GLU A 87 -40.72 7.20 2.87
N ALA A 88 -41.14 6.05 2.35
CA ALA A 88 -40.36 5.29 1.36
C ALA A 88 -40.16 6.07 0.05
N ARG A 89 -41.16 6.85 -0.39
CA ARG A 89 -41.06 7.69 -1.60
C ARG A 89 -40.12 8.88 -1.40
N MET A 90 -40.10 9.50 -0.22
CA MET A 90 -39.15 10.57 0.08
C MET A 90 -37.70 10.05 0.11
N LEU A 91 -37.46 8.92 0.78
CA LEU A 91 -36.12 8.30 0.84
C LEU A 91 -35.61 7.85 -0.54
N GLN A 92 -36.51 7.44 -1.44
CA GLN A 92 -36.17 7.06 -2.81
C GLN A 92 -35.86 8.27 -3.71
N GLN A 93 -36.50 9.42 -3.46
CA GLN A 93 -36.14 10.70 -4.11
C GLN A 93 -34.75 11.19 -3.66
N ASP A 94 -34.46 11.10 -2.35
CA ASP A 94 -33.16 11.51 -1.82
C ASP A 94 -32.02 10.61 -2.33
N LEU A 95 -32.25 9.30 -2.42
CA LEU A 95 -31.29 8.33 -2.99
C LEU A 95 -31.08 8.51 -4.50
N GLN A 96 -32.10 8.92 -5.27
CA GLN A 96 -31.95 9.25 -6.70
C GLN A 96 -31.22 10.57 -6.94
N GLN A 97 -31.27 11.53 -6.00
CA GLN A 97 -30.44 12.74 -6.07
C GLN A 97 -29.00 12.52 -5.57
N ALA A 98 -28.75 11.45 -4.83
CA ALA A 98 -27.42 11.09 -4.33
C ALA A 98 -26.60 10.20 -5.29
N GLU A 99 -27.06 9.94 -6.51
CA GLU A 99 -26.19 9.37 -7.55
C GLU A 99 -25.23 10.45 -8.09
N PRO A 100 -23.91 10.16 -8.15
CA PRO A 100 -22.91 11.13 -8.61
C PRO A 100 -23.13 11.41 -10.09
N GLN A 101 -23.54 12.64 -10.41
CA GLN A 101 -23.54 13.13 -11.79
C GLN A 101 -22.16 12.91 -12.41
N LYS A 102 -22.13 12.07 -13.44
CA LYS A 102 -21.01 11.90 -14.37
C LYS A 102 -20.66 13.25 -15.01
N ALA A 103 -19.51 13.79 -14.60
CA ALA A 103 -18.47 14.48 -15.38
C ALA A 103 -18.86 15.48 -16.49
N VAL A 104 -18.44 16.76 -16.34
CA VAL A 104 -17.83 17.61 -17.39
C VAL A 104 -16.86 18.61 -16.70
N PRO A 105 -15.70 18.98 -17.32
CA PRO A 105 -14.56 19.56 -16.61
C PRO A 105 -14.63 21.09 -16.51
N THR A 106 -14.38 21.62 -15.31
CA THR A 106 -14.20 23.05 -15.08
C THR A 106 -12.72 23.42 -15.28
N GLN A 107 -12.46 24.22 -16.31
CA GLN A 107 -11.19 24.90 -16.59
C GLN A 107 -10.90 26.03 -15.56
N PRO A 108 -9.67 26.61 -15.55
CA PRO A 108 -8.93 26.88 -14.32
C PRO A 108 -9.33 28.19 -13.65
N ILE A 109 -9.49 28.14 -12.33
CA ILE A 109 -9.54 29.34 -11.50
C ILE A 109 -8.18 29.50 -10.81
N ALA A 110 -7.68 30.71 -10.91
CA ALA A 110 -6.37 31.17 -10.45
C ALA A 110 -6.15 30.99 -8.94
N GLN A 111 -4.85 30.93 -8.62
CA GLN A 111 -4.22 30.87 -7.31
C GLN A 111 -4.70 31.96 -6.33
N GLY A 112 -4.75 31.60 -5.05
CA GLY A 112 -4.58 32.58 -3.96
C GLY A 112 -5.45 32.35 -2.73
N ALA A 113 -5.15 31.34 -1.91
CA ALA A 113 -5.40 31.37 -0.47
C ALA A 113 -4.75 30.16 0.21
N THR A 114 -3.75 30.43 1.05
CA THR A 114 -3.07 29.49 1.95
C THR A 114 -3.76 29.53 3.32
N PRO A 115 -4.35 28.41 3.80
CA PRO A 115 -4.52 28.20 5.24
C PRO A 115 -3.55 27.14 5.76
N GLN A 116 -2.89 27.47 6.87
CA GLN A 116 -1.94 26.63 7.59
C GLN A 116 -2.54 25.30 8.12
N PRO A 117 -1.71 24.25 8.28
CA PRO A 117 -2.16 22.94 8.75
C PRO A 117 -2.41 22.92 10.26
N PRO A 118 -3.51 22.29 10.73
CA PRO A 118 -3.67 22.00 12.15
C PRO A 118 -2.69 20.92 12.60
N LYS A 119 -1.92 21.26 13.65
CA LYS A 119 -1.18 20.34 14.51
C LYS A 119 -2.13 19.40 15.25
N GLN A 120 -1.71 18.14 15.42
CA GLN A 120 -2.03 17.12 16.44
C GLN A 120 -2.18 15.76 15.76
N LYS A 121 -1.73 14.61 16.28
CA LYS A 121 -1.02 14.23 17.51
C LYS A 121 -0.27 12.93 17.15
N ALA A 122 0.92 12.75 17.69
CA ALA A 122 1.57 11.45 17.69
C ALA A 122 0.71 10.45 18.47
N SER A 123 0.40 9.31 17.86
CA SER A 123 0.00 8.10 18.56
C SER A 123 1.06 7.05 18.29
N GLU A 124 1.74 6.66 19.36
CA GLU A 124 2.73 5.59 19.39
C GLU A 124 2.09 4.21 19.16
N ASN A 125 2.80 3.40 18.35
CA ASN A 125 3.07 1.96 18.49
C ASN A 125 1.94 0.91 18.28
N PRO A 126 2.28 -0.38 18.03
CA PRO A 126 3.47 -0.94 17.35
C PRO A 126 3.17 -2.12 16.39
N LYS A 127 4.18 -2.49 15.59
CA LYS A 127 4.50 -3.86 15.10
C LYS A 127 3.37 -4.68 14.46
N ASN A 128 3.22 -4.55 13.14
CA ASN A 128 3.02 -5.71 12.27
C ASN A 128 3.99 -5.59 11.10
N ALA A 129 5.26 -5.87 11.41
CA ALA A 129 6.26 -6.09 10.40
C ALA A 129 5.90 -7.39 9.69
N CYS A 130 5.62 -7.31 8.39
CA CYS A 130 5.72 -8.46 7.51
C CYS A 130 7.19 -8.93 7.58
N THR A 131 7.43 -10.02 8.30
CA THR A 131 8.74 -10.66 8.37
C THR A 131 9.03 -11.32 7.02
N PRO A 132 10.10 -10.95 6.29
CA PRO A 132 10.61 -11.83 5.26
C PRO A 132 11.10 -13.09 5.97
N SER A 133 10.49 -14.22 5.64
CA SER A 133 10.88 -15.54 6.14
C SER A 133 12.38 -15.73 5.87
N GLN A 134 13.20 -15.74 6.92
CA GLN A 134 14.58 -16.20 6.82
C GLN A 134 14.55 -17.63 6.29
N ASN A 135 15.03 -17.83 5.06
CA ASN A 135 15.40 -19.15 4.58
C ASN A 135 16.85 -19.07 4.11
N THR A 136 17.76 -18.95 5.08
CA THR A 136 19.20 -19.11 4.87
C THR A 136 19.58 -20.51 5.33
N LYS A 137 19.60 -21.46 4.39
CA LYS A 137 20.38 -22.68 4.54
C LYS A 137 21.63 -22.54 3.66
N MET A 138 22.66 -21.89 4.21
CA MET A 138 24.02 -22.07 3.70
C MET A 138 24.48 -23.43 4.21
N GLU A 139 24.44 -24.44 3.34
CA GLU A 139 25.22 -25.66 3.52
C GLU A 139 26.48 -25.50 2.65
N VAL A 140 27.45 -24.76 3.19
CA VAL A 140 28.85 -24.86 2.76
C VAL A 140 29.41 -26.03 3.54
N GLN A 141 29.48 -27.21 2.91
CA GLN A 141 30.39 -28.27 3.35
C GLN A 141 31.52 -28.43 2.33
N ASP A 142 32.67 -27.97 2.80
CA ASP A 142 34.04 -28.37 2.51
C ASP A 142 34.34 -29.22 1.26
N ARG A 143 35.12 -28.59 0.38
CA ARG A 143 36.07 -29.27 -0.49
C ARG A 143 37.16 -29.91 0.37
N GLY A 144 37.34 -31.22 0.25
CA GLY A 144 38.64 -31.83 0.51
C GLY A 144 38.58 -33.26 0.99
N ASN A 145 38.63 -34.22 0.05
CA ASN A 145 39.73 -35.18 -0.07
C ASN A 145 39.30 -36.41 -0.89
N LYS A 146 39.79 -36.49 -2.12
CA LYS A 146 40.18 -37.78 -2.69
C LYS A 146 41.46 -38.21 -1.98
N PRO A 147 41.57 -39.48 -1.61
CA PRO A 147 42.59 -40.27 -2.29
C PRO A 147 42.03 -41.57 -2.88
N LYS A 148 42.93 -42.21 -3.62
CA LYS A 148 42.77 -43.18 -4.70
C LYS A 148 43.18 -44.57 -4.20
N ALA A 149 42.44 -45.59 -4.66
CA ALA A 149 42.79 -47.01 -4.82
C ALA A 149 42.94 -47.86 -3.53
N PRO A 150 42.85 -49.21 -3.58
CA PRO A 150 43.02 -50.13 -4.73
C PRO A 150 41.86 -50.17 -5.72
#